data_AF-D1YKU6-F1
#
_entry.id   AF-D1YKU6-F1
#
_cell.length_a   1.000
_cell.length_b   1.000
_cell.length_c   1.000
_cell.angle_alpha   90.00
_cell.angle_beta   90.00
_cell.angle_gamma   90.00
#
_symmetry.space_group_name_H-M   'P 1'
#
loop_
_entity.id
_entity.type
_entity.pdbx_description
1 polymer ?
#
loop_
_entity_poly.entity_id
_entity_poly.type
_entity_poly.pdbx_seq_one_letter_code
_entity_poly.pdbx_strand_id
1 'polypeptide(L)' 'MIYTITLNPAIDLVIITKKLEANTVNRTENFELQPNGKGVNVSFILKKWV' A
#
# COMPACT_ATOMS: atom_id res chain seq x y z
N MET A 1 1.43 -25.81 5.01
CA MET A 1 0.67 -24.58 4.74
C MET A 1 1.18 -23.51 5.71
N ILE A 2 1.55 -22.33 5.23
CA ILE A 2 2.00 -21.21 6.08
C ILE A 2 0.89 -20.16 6.11
N TYR A 3 0.52 -19.69 7.31
CA TYR A 3 -0.51 -18.67 7.51
C TYR A 3 0.09 -17.41 8.11
N THR A 4 -0.41 -16.27 7.67
CA THR A 4 -0.10 -14.96 8.24
C THR A 4 -1.39 -14.33 8.76
N ILE A 5 -1.26 -13.40 9.72
CA ILE A 5 -2.39 -12.65 10.24
C ILE A 5 -2.06 -11.16 10.29
N THR A 6 -2.99 -10.34 9.81
CA THR A 6 -3.01 -8.90 10.07
C THR A 6 -4.34 -8.57 10.71
N LEU A 7 -4.33 -8.21 11.99
CA LEU A 7 -5.56 -7.87 12.73
C LEU A 7 -6.17 -6.54 12.28
N ASN A 8 -5.34 -5.65 11.73
CA ASN A 8 -5.76 -4.36 11.20
C ASN A 8 -5.24 -4.22 9.75
N PRO A 9 -5.86 -4.89 8.76
CA PRO A 9 -5.50 -4.74 7.36
C PRO A 9 -5.86 -3.34 6.85
N ALA A 10 -5.19 -2.90 5.80
CA ALA A 10 -5.41 -1.59 5.20
C ALA A 10 -5.35 -1.66 3.67
N ILE A 11 -5.84 -0.59 3.03
CA ILE A 11 -5.57 -0.31 1.62
C ILE A 11 -4.68 0.94 1.61
N ASP A 12 -3.46 0.78 1.13
CA ASP A 12 -2.57 1.91 0.90
C ASP A 12 -2.99 2.62 -0.38
N LEU A 13 -3.27 3.92 -0.27
CA LEU A 13 -3.46 4.82 -1.39
C LEU A 13 -2.14 5.56 -1.64
N VAL A 14 -1.40 5.13 -2.66
CA VAL A 14 -0.18 5.82 -3.10
C VAL A 14 -0.57 6.87 -4.14
N ILE A 15 -0.36 8.14 -3.82
CA ILE A 15 -0.70 9.27 -4.67
C ILE A 15 0.55 9.77 -5.39
N ILE A 16 0.49 9.86 -6.71
CA ILE A 16 1.52 10.48 -7.55
C ILE A 16 1.05 11.89 -7.88
N THR A 17 1.85 12.88 -7.52
CA THR A 17 1.62 14.28 -7.85
C THR A 17 2.92 14.93 -8.30
N LYS A 18 2.82 15.92 -9.19
CA LYS A 18 3.96 16.65 -9.72
C LYS A 18 4.78 17.36 -8.64
N LYS A 19 4.09 17.93 -7.64
CA LYS A 19 4.69 18.66 -6.53
C LYS A 19 3.73 18.63 -5.35
N LEU A 20 4.28 18.46 -4.15
CA LEU A 20 3.55 18.60 -2.90
C LEU A 20 3.80 19.99 -2.32
N GLU A 21 2.77 20.83 -2.30
CA GLU A 21 2.81 22.20 -1.80
C GLU A 21 1.88 22.36 -0.59
N ALA A 22 2.38 23.00 0.47
CA ALA A 22 1.58 23.31 1.64
C ALA A 22 0.62 24.47 1.35
N ASN A 23 -0.53 24.49 2.03
CA ASN A 23 -1.55 25.54 1.96
C ASN A 23 -2.19 25.73 0.57
N THR A 24 -2.09 24.73 -0.32
CA THR A 24 -2.74 24.73 -1.63
C THR A 24 -3.42 23.39 -1.90
N VAL A 25 -4.34 23.37 -2.87
CA VAL A 25 -4.95 22.13 -3.34
C VAL A 25 -3.97 21.43 -4.29
N ASN A 26 -3.46 20.29 -3.87
CA ASN A 26 -2.58 19.44 -4.67
C ASN A 26 -3.43 18.52 -5.55
N ARG A 27 -3.22 18.56 -6.88
CA ARG A 27 -3.93 17.68 -7.83
C ARG A 27 -3.10 16.43 -8.10
N THR A 28 -3.76 15.28 -8.03
CA THR A 28 -3.20 13.97 -8.31
C THR A 28 -3.05 13.78 -9.82
N GLU A 29 -1.88 13.33 -10.27
CA GLU A 29 -1.66 12.93 -11.67
C GLU A 29 -2.03 11.46 -11.87
N ASN A 30 -1.72 10.61 -10.89
CA ASN A 30 -2.08 9.20 -10.88
C ASN A 30 -2.13 8.65 -9.45
N PHE A 31 -2.73 7.48 -9.26
CA PHE A 31 -2.74 6.79 -7.97
C PHE A 31 -2.65 5.29 -8.14
N GLU A 32 -2.22 4.61 -7.08
CA GLU A 32 -2.25 3.16 -6.96
C GLU A 32 -2.91 2.77 -5.64
N LEU A 33 -3.73 1.71 -5.69
CA LEU A 33 -4.29 1.08 -4.51
C LEU A 33 -3.57 -0.25 -4.26
N GLN A 34 -2.97 -0.39 -3.09
CA GLN A 34 -2.24 -1.60 -2.72
C GLN A 34 -2.82 -2.19 -1.43
N PRO A 35 -3.07 -3.52 -1.35
CA PRO A 35 -3.41 -4.15 -0.10
C PRO A 35 -2.20 -4.11 0.85
N ASN A 36 -2.43 -3.69 2.10
CA ASN A 36 -1.39 -3.55 3.11
C ASN A 36 -1.80 -4.24 4.42
N GLY A 37 -0.79 -4.45 5.27
CA GLY A 37 -0.86 -5.18 6.51
C GLY A 37 0.41 -5.98 6.68
N LYS A 38 0.96 -6.04 7.90
CA LYS A 38 2.23 -6.77 8.13
C LYS A 38 2.17 -8.22 7.63
N GLY A 39 1.11 -8.95 7.98
CA GLY A 39 0.89 -10.32 7.50
C GLY A 39 0.60 -10.39 6.00
N VAL A 40 -0.15 -9.42 5.45
CA VAL A 40 -0.41 -9.33 4.00
C VAL A 40 0.90 -9.19 3.22
N ASN A 41 1.77 -8.26 3.63
CA ASN A 41 3.07 -8.02 3.00
C ASN A 41 3.99 -9.23 3.10
N VAL A 42 4.04 -9.89 4.28
CA VAL A 42 4.78 -11.15 4.45
C VAL A 42 4.23 -12.23 3.51
N SER A 43 2.92 -12.31 3.29
CA SER A 43 2.31 -13.27 2.37
C SER A 43 2.72 -13.04 0.92
N PHE A 44 2.86 -11.78 0.48
CA PHE A 44 3.36 -11.48 -0.86
C PHE A 44 4.80 -11.96 -1.07
N ILE A 45 5.65 -11.79 -0.06
CA ILE A 45 7.01 -12.32 -0.13
C ILE A 45 6.96 -13.85 -0.15
N LEU A 46 6.27 -14.49 0.80
CA LEU A 46 6.17 -15.96 0.82
C LEU A 46 5.69 -16.54 -0.51
N LYS A 47 4.68 -15.94 -1.16
CA LYS A 47 4.16 -16.36 -2.49
C LYS A 47 5.18 -16.21 -3.63
N LYS A 48 6.18 -15.33 -3.52
CA LYS A 48 7.21 -15.13 -4.56
C LYS A 48 8.36 -16.13 -4.46
N TRP A 49 8.58 -16.72 -3.29
CA TRP A 49 9.77 -17.55 -3.00
C TRP A 49 9.44 -19.01 -2.70
N VAL A 50 8.18 -19.33 -2.45
CA VAL A 50 7.64 -20.68 -2.22
C VAL A 50 6.66 -21.01 -3.32
#